data_AF-A0A2S5MKR9-F1
#
_entry.id   AF-A0A2S5MKR9-F1
#
_cell.length_a   1.000
_cell.length_b   1.000
_cell.length_c   1.000
_cell.angle_alpha   90.00
_cell.angle_beta   90.00
_cell.angle_gamma   90.00
#
_symmetry.space_group_name_H-M   'P 1'
#
loop_
_entity.id
_entity.type
_entity.pdbx_description
1 polymer ?
#
loop_
_entity_poly.entity_id
_entity_poly.type
_entity_poly.pdbx_seq_one_letter_code
_entity_poly.pdbx_strand_id
1 'polypeptide(L)'
;MSVIPCEQDPSVRQQIAEFAEVLKTQAHKLGDHGLAEKDFYASPIFRGAIQQVRGEFAAAMRGKREFVQHILNHMEDRGFIAGWDRAKRGVLHDYVVTLPSGRTAIIDLKGCLDGDNSKIFERPEGADEFVLWSLCTNVGADPRRNAWSGVHTRISAQIIARNQRVDGLVIWDMVCGTIGRACPKLL
;
A
#
# COMPACT_ATOMS: atom_id res chain seq x y z
N MET A 1 -19.93 -1.40 -18.38
CA MET A 1 -18.71 -2.00 -17.80
C MET A 1 -17.94 -0.92 -17.05
N SER A 2 -17.58 -1.13 -15.79
CA SER A 2 -16.72 -0.21 -15.04
C SER A 2 -15.27 -0.32 -15.54
N VAL A 3 -14.56 0.80 -15.65
CA VAL A 3 -13.13 0.84 -16.04
C VAL A 3 -12.26 0.09 -15.02
N ILE A 4 -12.67 0.12 -13.74
CA ILE A 4 -12.06 -0.67 -12.67
C ILE A 4 -13.11 -1.68 -12.21
N PRO A 5 -13.03 -2.95 -12.64
CA PRO A 5 -14.05 -3.93 -12.32
C PRO A 5 -14.02 -4.33 -10.85
N CYS A 6 -12.87 -4.24 -10.17
CA CYS A 6 -12.72 -4.55 -8.75
C CYS A 6 -13.62 -3.66 -7.88
N GLU A 7 -14.18 -4.23 -6.81
CA GLU A 7 -15.07 -3.55 -5.87
C GLU A 7 -14.64 -3.80 -4.43
N GLN A 8 -15.05 -2.89 -3.54
CA GLN A 8 -15.01 -3.14 -2.10
C GLN A 8 -16.10 -4.17 -1.77
N ASP A 9 -15.77 -5.17 -0.95
CA ASP A 9 -16.78 -6.05 -0.37
C ASP A 9 -17.47 -5.35 0.81
N PRO A 10 -18.77 -4.98 0.69
CA PRO A 10 -19.47 -4.28 1.77
C PRO A 10 -19.60 -5.14 3.03
N SER A 11 -19.70 -6.47 2.87
CA SER A 11 -19.84 -7.41 3.98
C SER A 11 -18.59 -7.44 4.84
N VAL A 12 -17.41 -7.45 4.21
CA VAL A 12 -16.12 -7.42 4.91
C VAL A 12 -15.94 -6.10 5.66
N ARG A 13 -16.34 -4.97 5.07
CA ARG A 13 -16.28 -3.67 5.75
C ARG A 13 -17.18 -3.63 6.98
N GLN A 14 -18.39 -4.17 6.87
CA GLN A 14 -19.32 -4.27 7.99
C GLN A 14 -18.76 -5.17 9.09
N GLN A 15 -18.25 -6.35 8.75
CA GLN A 15 -17.60 -7.27 9.69
C GLN A 15 -16.43 -6.61 10.44
N ILE A 16 -15.59 -5.84 9.73
CA ILE A 16 -14.49 -5.08 10.35
C ILE A 16 -15.03 -4.06 11.36
N ALA A 17 -16.09 -3.31 11.00
CA ALA A 17 -16.67 -2.30 11.87
C ALA A 17 -17.31 -2.91 13.12
N GLU A 18 -18.07 -3.99 12.95
CA GLU A 18 -18.71 -4.75 14.04
C GLU A 18 -17.65 -5.33 14.98
N PHE A 19 -16.62 -5.98 14.43
CA PHE A 19 -15.56 -6.57 15.24
C PHE A 19 -14.72 -5.50 15.95
N ALA A 20 -14.47 -4.36 15.32
CA ALA A 20 -13.79 -3.24 15.97
C ALA A 20 -14.60 -2.69 17.16
N GLU A 21 -15.93 -2.67 17.07
CA GLU A 21 -16.80 -2.28 18.19
C GLU A 21 -16.75 -3.30 19.33
N VAL A 22 -16.77 -4.59 19.00
CA VAL A 22 -16.59 -5.67 19.99
C VAL A 22 -15.24 -5.53 20.68
N LEU A 23 -14.15 -5.27 19.96
CA LEU A 23 -12.85 -5.03 20.58
C LEU A 23 -12.87 -3.80 21.51
N LYS A 24 -13.47 -2.69 21.08
CA LYS A 24 -13.56 -1.47 21.89
C LYS A 24 -14.35 -1.66 23.19
N THR A 25 -15.35 -2.54 23.20
CA THR A 25 -16.27 -2.70 24.34
C THR A 25 -16.05 -3.98 25.14
N GLN A 26 -15.38 -4.99 24.58
CA GLN A 26 -15.24 -6.31 25.20
C GLN A 26 -13.81 -6.85 25.25
N ALA A 27 -12.79 -6.09 24.79
CA ALA A 27 -11.40 -6.54 24.86
C ALA A 27 -10.92 -6.86 26.29
N HIS A 28 -11.51 -6.24 27.32
CA HIS A 28 -11.23 -6.53 28.73
C HIS A 28 -11.62 -7.96 29.18
N LYS A 29 -12.32 -8.72 28.31
CA LYS A 29 -12.68 -10.12 28.56
C LYS A 29 -11.71 -11.10 27.89
N LEU A 30 -10.72 -10.59 27.16
CA LEU A 30 -9.81 -11.39 26.34
C LEU A 30 -8.44 -11.52 27.02
N GLY A 31 -7.98 -12.76 27.18
CA GLY A 31 -6.71 -13.08 27.82
C GLY A 31 -6.76 -12.97 29.35
N ASP A 32 -5.60 -13.16 29.99
CA ASP A 32 -5.45 -13.10 31.45
C ASP A 32 -4.54 -11.94 31.83
N HIS A 33 -5.15 -10.76 32.00
CA HIS A 33 -4.45 -9.51 32.36
C HIS A 33 -4.70 -9.08 33.80
N GLY A 34 -5.57 -9.78 34.55
CA GLY A 34 -5.84 -9.51 35.97
C GLY A 34 -6.44 -8.14 36.30
N LEU A 35 -7.00 -7.42 35.32
CA LEU A 35 -7.57 -6.08 35.49
C LEU A 35 -9.10 -6.13 35.41
N ALA A 36 -9.77 -5.35 36.25
CA ALA A 36 -11.19 -5.07 36.07
C ALA A 36 -11.42 -4.21 34.81
N GLU A 37 -12.64 -4.23 34.26
CA GLU A 37 -13.01 -3.55 33.01
C GLU A 37 -12.54 -2.08 32.96
N LYS A 38 -12.85 -1.30 34.00
CA LYS A 38 -12.50 0.11 34.08
C LYS A 38 -10.99 0.33 34.02
N ASP A 39 -10.24 -0.48 34.75
CA ASP A 39 -8.78 -0.37 34.84
C ASP A 39 -8.11 -0.85 33.55
N PHE A 40 -8.67 -1.87 32.89
CA PHE A 40 -8.20 -2.34 31.59
C PHE A 40 -8.21 -1.21 30.55
N TYR A 41 -9.34 -0.50 30.40
CA TYR A 41 -9.48 0.58 29.42
C TYR A 41 -8.76 1.88 29.82
N ALA A 42 -8.52 2.09 31.12
CA ALA A 42 -7.67 3.18 31.61
C ALA A 42 -6.18 2.85 31.46
N SER A 43 -5.80 1.57 31.37
CA SER A 43 -4.41 1.13 31.27
C SER A 43 -3.84 1.29 29.85
N PRO A 44 -2.51 1.27 29.69
CA PRO A 44 -1.86 1.23 28.39
C PRO A 44 -2.04 -0.09 27.62
N ILE A 45 -2.52 -1.16 28.25
CA ILE A 45 -2.49 -2.53 27.68
C ILE A 45 -3.26 -2.58 26.36
N PHE A 46 -4.51 -2.11 26.35
CA PHE A 46 -5.34 -2.19 25.13
C PHE A 46 -4.74 -1.38 23.97
N ARG A 47 -4.34 -0.13 24.23
CA ARG A 47 -3.73 0.72 23.19
C ARG A 47 -2.40 0.17 22.70
N GLY A 48 -1.57 -0.32 23.62
CA GLY A 48 -0.28 -0.94 23.31
C GLY A 48 -0.43 -2.19 22.46
N ALA A 49 -1.36 -3.08 22.81
CA ALA A 49 -1.65 -4.29 22.05
C ALA A 49 -2.15 -3.98 20.63
N ILE A 50 -3.10 -3.03 20.47
CA ILE A 50 -3.56 -2.59 19.14
C ILE A 50 -2.41 -2.03 18.31
N GLN A 51 -1.52 -1.23 18.92
CA GLN A 51 -0.35 -0.69 18.24
C GLN A 51 0.65 -1.78 17.83
N GLN A 52 0.90 -2.76 18.69
CA GLN A 52 1.77 -3.88 18.41
C GLN A 52 1.23 -4.74 17.25
N VAL A 53 -0.03 -5.17 17.32
CA VAL A 53 -0.68 -5.97 16.26
C VAL A 53 -0.68 -5.21 14.94
N ARG A 54 -0.98 -3.90 14.96
CA ARG A 54 -0.87 -3.05 13.77
C ARG A 54 0.57 -2.99 13.23
N GLY A 55 1.55 -2.91 14.12
CA GLY A 55 2.98 -2.94 13.79
C GLY A 55 3.41 -4.26 13.15
N GLU A 56 2.91 -5.39 13.66
CA GLU A 56 3.14 -6.73 13.11
C GLU A 56 2.54 -6.88 11.70
N PHE A 57 1.30 -6.41 11.49
CA PHE A 57 0.71 -6.35 10.15
C PHE A 57 1.49 -5.43 9.19
N ALA A 58 2.03 -4.33 9.70
CA ALA A 58 2.91 -3.46 8.92
C ALA A 58 4.28 -4.10 8.64
N ALA A 59 4.79 -4.97 9.51
CA ALA A 59 6.04 -5.71 9.31
C ALA A 59 5.87 -6.89 8.34
N ALA A 60 4.69 -7.51 8.31
CA ALA A 60 4.29 -8.50 7.29
C ALA A 60 4.31 -7.93 5.86
N MET A 61 4.41 -6.60 5.72
CA MET A 61 4.68 -5.91 4.44
C MET A 61 6.07 -6.21 3.84
N ARG A 62 6.90 -7.11 4.43
CA ARG A 62 7.97 -7.81 3.70
C ARG A 62 7.48 -8.33 2.34
N GLY A 63 6.24 -8.83 2.28
CA GLY A 63 5.63 -9.31 1.04
C GLY A 63 5.55 -8.27 -0.08
N LYS A 64 5.47 -6.96 0.21
CA LYS A 64 5.50 -5.93 -0.85
C LYS A 64 6.86 -5.82 -1.52
N ARG A 65 7.92 -5.83 -0.72
CA ARG A 65 9.29 -5.72 -1.23
C ARG A 65 9.70 -6.98 -1.97
N GLU A 66 9.38 -8.14 -1.40
CA GLU A 66 9.58 -9.44 -2.06
C GLU A 66 8.81 -9.52 -3.39
N PHE A 67 7.54 -9.08 -3.41
CA PHE A 67 6.75 -9.02 -4.64
C PHE A 67 7.40 -8.17 -5.73
N VAL A 68 7.83 -6.95 -5.40
CA VAL A 68 8.50 -6.07 -6.38
C VAL A 68 9.83 -6.66 -6.81
N GLN A 69 10.63 -7.18 -5.88
CA GLN A 69 11.88 -7.86 -6.18
C GLN A 69 11.67 -9.02 -7.16
N HIS A 70 10.67 -9.88 -6.96
CA HIS A 70 10.37 -10.97 -7.89
C HIS A 70 10.00 -10.46 -9.29
N ILE A 71 9.26 -9.35 -9.39
CA ILE A 71 8.94 -8.76 -10.68
C ILE A 71 10.19 -8.18 -11.35
N LEU A 72 11.01 -7.42 -10.62
CA LEU A 72 12.22 -6.82 -11.17
C LEU A 72 13.25 -7.88 -11.59
N ASN A 73 13.45 -8.92 -10.76
CA ASN A 73 14.25 -10.09 -11.13
C ASN A 73 13.73 -10.74 -12.40
N HIS A 74 12.42 -10.98 -12.49
CA HIS A 74 11.84 -11.55 -13.71
C HIS A 74 12.05 -10.64 -14.92
N MET A 75 11.95 -9.33 -14.76
CA MET A 75 12.20 -8.39 -15.85
C MET A 75 13.66 -8.41 -16.30
N GLU A 76 14.60 -8.51 -15.37
CA GLU A 76 16.04 -8.63 -15.64
C GLU A 76 16.38 -9.96 -16.31
N ASP A 77 15.93 -11.09 -15.75
CA ASP A 77 16.13 -12.44 -16.29
C ASP A 77 15.60 -12.58 -17.73
N ARG A 78 14.56 -11.82 -18.08
CA ARG A 78 13.94 -11.80 -19.40
C ARG A 78 14.52 -10.73 -20.33
N GLY A 79 15.47 -9.93 -19.86
CA GLY A 79 16.12 -8.86 -20.63
C GLY A 79 15.22 -7.64 -20.91
N PHE A 80 14.11 -7.47 -20.19
CA PHE A 80 13.27 -6.27 -20.28
C PHE A 80 13.92 -5.05 -19.60
N ILE A 81 14.76 -5.30 -18.60
CA ILE A 81 15.64 -4.31 -17.96
C ILE A 81 17.07 -4.86 -17.97
N ALA A 82 18.06 -3.96 -17.94
CA ALA A 82 19.47 -4.33 -17.87
C ALA A 82 19.92 -4.64 -16.44
N GLY A 83 19.23 -4.08 -15.44
CA GLY A 83 19.40 -4.42 -14.04
C GLY A 83 18.64 -3.48 -13.12
N TRP A 84 18.70 -3.75 -11.82
CA TRP A 84 18.05 -2.90 -10.82
C TRP A 84 18.76 -2.96 -9.47
N ASP A 85 18.66 -1.85 -8.75
CA ASP A 85 19.18 -1.69 -7.40
C ASP A 85 18.10 -1.16 -6.47
N ARG A 86 18.21 -1.53 -5.19
CA ARG A 86 17.42 -0.89 -4.15
C ARG A 86 18.04 0.43 -3.74
N ALA A 87 17.21 1.45 -3.61
CA ALA A 87 17.64 2.76 -3.17
C ALA A 87 18.23 2.73 -1.75
N LYS A 88 19.19 3.64 -1.51
CA LYS A 88 19.80 3.82 -0.19
C LYS A 88 18.76 4.34 0.81
N ARG A 89 19.01 4.19 2.11
CA ARG A 89 18.13 4.81 3.13
C ARG A 89 18.17 6.34 3.00
N GLY A 90 17.03 6.98 3.27
CA GLY A 90 16.92 8.44 3.35
C GLY A 90 16.53 9.15 2.06
N VAL A 91 16.29 8.41 0.95
CA VAL A 91 15.67 8.96 -0.26
C VAL A 91 14.20 8.55 -0.36
N LEU A 92 13.43 9.30 -1.13
CA LEU A 92 11.97 9.11 -1.24
C LEU A 92 11.57 7.92 -2.14
N HIS A 93 12.44 7.46 -3.03
CA HIS A 93 12.17 6.36 -3.96
C HIS A 93 12.74 5.03 -3.42
N ASP A 94 12.26 3.92 -3.98
CA ASP A 94 12.60 2.58 -3.50
C ASP A 94 13.58 1.83 -4.41
N TYR A 95 13.51 2.03 -5.74
CA TYR A 95 14.33 1.30 -6.70
C TYR A 95 14.86 2.19 -7.82
N VAL A 96 16.04 1.83 -8.29
CA VAL A 96 16.69 2.39 -9.48
C VAL A 96 16.82 1.25 -10.48
N VAL A 97 16.31 1.44 -11.69
CA VAL A 97 16.26 0.44 -12.76
C VAL A 97 17.05 0.96 -13.95
N THR A 98 18.02 0.18 -14.42
CA THR A 98 18.74 0.47 -15.65
C THR A 98 18.01 -0.19 -16.81
N LEU A 99 17.60 0.62 -17.78
CA LEU A 99 16.94 0.14 -19.00
C LEU A 99 17.99 -0.38 -20.00
N PRO A 100 17.60 -1.25 -20.96
CA PRO A 100 18.54 -1.76 -21.97
C PRO A 100 19.19 -0.67 -22.83
N SER A 101 18.57 0.50 -22.92
CA SER A 101 19.12 1.67 -23.61
C SER A 101 20.18 2.43 -22.80
N GLY A 102 20.50 2.00 -21.58
CA GLY A 102 21.36 2.73 -20.63
C GLY A 102 20.67 3.88 -19.87
N ARG A 103 19.37 4.10 -20.11
CA ARG A 103 18.56 5.11 -19.38
C ARG A 103 18.22 4.61 -17.97
N THR A 104 17.96 5.53 -17.05
CA THR A 104 17.62 5.23 -15.65
C THR A 104 16.14 5.49 -15.38
N ALA A 105 15.39 4.45 -15.05
CA ALA A 105 14.04 4.54 -14.52
C ALA A 105 14.06 4.44 -12.99
N ILE A 106 13.35 5.31 -12.30
CA ILE A 106 13.22 5.27 -10.84
C ILE A 106 11.79 4.91 -10.45
N ILE A 107 11.66 4.00 -9.49
CA ILE A 107 10.37 3.54 -8.95
C ILE A 107 10.24 3.97 -7.49
N ASP A 108 9.14 4.63 -7.17
CA ASP A 108 8.72 5.00 -5.81
C ASP A 108 7.45 4.23 -5.45
N LEU A 109 7.54 3.37 -4.42
CA LEU A 109 6.41 2.56 -3.99
C LEU A 109 5.45 3.37 -3.13
N LYS A 110 4.17 3.29 -3.47
CA LYS A 110 3.09 3.83 -2.67
C LYS A 110 2.24 2.71 -2.07
N GLY A 111 1.58 3.05 -0.96
CA GLY A 111 0.51 2.21 -0.40
C GLY A 111 -0.75 2.31 -1.25
N CYS A 112 -1.92 2.12 -0.63
CA CYS A 112 -3.19 2.46 -1.27
C CYS A 112 -3.18 3.96 -1.65
N LEU A 113 -3.59 4.26 -2.89
CA LEU A 113 -3.40 5.61 -3.42
C LEU A 113 -4.23 6.68 -2.70
N ASP A 114 -5.29 6.30 -1.99
CA ASP A 114 -6.05 7.19 -1.12
C ASP A 114 -5.38 7.45 0.25
N GLY A 115 -4.11 7.08 0.44
CA GLY A 115 -3.28 7.49 1.57
C GLY A 115 -2.52 8.81 1.33
N ASP A 116 -2.23 9.56 2.40
CA ASP A 116 -1.48 10.84 2.30
C ASP A 116 -0.05 10.64 1.76
N ASN A 117 0.53 9.45 1.94
CA ASN A 117 1.84 9.12 1.38
C ASN A 117 1.89 9.28 -0.16
N SER A 118 0.75 9.15 -0.85
CA SER A 118 0.66 9.39 -2.31
C SER A 118 0.90 10.85 -2.71
N LYS A 119 0.93 11.79 -1.76
CA LYS A 119 1.29 13.19 -1.99
C LYS A 119 2.80 13.46 -1.86
N ILE A 120 3.54 12.51 -1.29
CA ILE A 120 4.96 12.69 -0.96
C ILE A 120 5.76 11.96 -2.02
N PHE A 121 6.10 12.66 -3.10
CA PHE A 121 7.01 12.16 -4.12
C PHE A 121 7.73 13.34 -4.76
N GLU A 122 8.91 13.07 -5.27
CA GLU A 122 9.68 14.01 -6.07
C GLU A 122 10.49 13.22 -7.08
N ARG A 123 10.50 13.66 -8.34
CA ARG A 123 11.35 13.04 -9.37
C ARG A 123 12.80 13.24 -8.97
N PRO A 124 13.57 12.16 -8.72
CA PRO A 124 14.96 12.35 -8.31
C PRO A 124 15.82 12.85 -9.48
N GLU A 125 16.89 13.55 -9.14
CA GLU A 125 17.91 13.97 -10.10
C GLU A 125 18.51 12.75 -10.79
N GLY A 126 18.70 12.81 -12.12
CA GLY A 126 19.21 11.70 -12.92
C GLY A 126 18.18 10.64 -13.31
N ALA A 127 16.90 10.78 -12.91
CA ALA A 127 15.84 9.92 -13.43
C ALA A 127 15.47 10.31 -14.87
N ASP A 128 15.67 9.41 -15.84
CA ASP A 128 15.13 9.53 -17.20
C ASP A 128 13.63 9.19 -17.24
N GLU A 129 13.19 8.30 -16.36
CA GLU A 129 11.78 7.94 -16.15
C GLU A 129 11.48 7.88 -14.66
N PHE A 130 10.32 8.38 -14.25
CA PHE A 130 9.88 8.31 -12.86
C PHE A 130 8.50 7.66 -12.76
N VAL A 131 8.44 6.51 -12.08
CA VAL A 131 7.25 5.69 -11.96
C VAL A 131 6.80 5.62 -10.51
N LEU A 132 5.53 5.93 -10.28
CA LEU A 132 4.87 5.63 -9.01
C LEU A 132 4.23 4.25 -9.10
N TRP A 133 4.46 3.40 -8.11
CA TRP A 133 3.83 2.08 -8.04
C TRP A 133 3.04 1.91 -6.75
N SER A 134 1.72 2.01 -6.86
CA SER A 134 0.79 1.73 -5.79
C SER A 134 0.63 0.23 -5.55
N LEU A 135 1.00 -0.21 -4.36
CA LEU A 135 0.74 -1.55 -3.85
C LEU A 135 -0.26 -1.44 -2.69
N CYS A 136 -1.54 -1.67 -2.95
CA CYS A 136 -2.57 -1.64 -1.91
C CYS A 136 -2.73 -3.04 -1.30
N THR A 137 -2.68 -3.10 0.03
CA THR A 137 -2.85 -4.33 0.83
C THR A 137 -4.02 -4.22 1.82
N ASN A 138 -4.76 -3.11 1.77
CA ASN A 138 -5.86 -2.86 2.68
C ASN A 138 -7.15 -3.52 2.15
N VAL A 139 -7.60 -4.54 2.85
CA VAL A 139 -8.84 -5.28 2.56
C VAL A 139 -10.07 -4.37 2.63
N GLY A 140 -10.07 -3.43 3.58
CA GLY A 140 -11.16 -2.47 3.74
C GLY A 140 -11.10 -1.30 2.75
N ALA A 141 -10.15 -1.24 1.83
CA ALA A 141 -10.07 -0.14 0.87
C ALA A 141 -11.02 -0.34 -0.32
N ASP A 142 -11.43 0.77 -0.95
CA ASP A 142 -12.19 0.74 -2.19
C ASP A 142 -11.25 1.00 -3.38
N PRO A 143 -10.98 -0.01 -4.24
CA PRO A 143 -10.02 0.15 -5.34
C PRO A 143 -10.44 1.23 -6.35
N ARG A 144 -11.74 1.46 -6.56
CA ARG A 144 -12.24 2.48 -7.49
C ARG A 144 -12.02 3.88 -6.94
N ARG A 145 -12.44 4.09 -5.70
CA ARG A 145 -12.19 5.34 -4.98
C ARG A 145 -10.69 5.62 -4.85
N ASN A 146 -9.89 4.59 -4.58
CA ASN A 146 -8.44 4.71 -4.45
C ASN A 146 -7.78 5.18 -5.72
N ALA A 147 -8.09 4.55 -6.85
CA ALA A 147 -7.56 4.99 -8.13
C ALA A 147 -8.03 6.41 -8.46
N TRP A 148 -9.33 6.69 -8.32
CA TRP A 148 -9.89 8.00 -8.67
C TRP A 148 -9.29 9.12 -7.79
N SER A 149 -9.38 9.01 -6.46
CA SER A 149 -8.85 10.02 -5.54
C SER A 149 -7.32 10.09 -5.61
N GLY A 150 -6.67 8.93 -5.72
CA GLY A 150 -5.23 8.80 -5.92
C GLY A 150 -4.70 9.67 -7.04
N VAL A 151 -5.25 9.45 -8.23
CA VAL A 151 -4.87 10.17 -9.44
C VAL A 151 -5.27 11.63 -9.31
N HIS A 152 -6.56 11.94 -9.15
CA HIS A 152 -7.07 13.29 -9.35
C HIS A 152 -6.75 14.23 -8.18
N THR A 153 -6.88 13.77 -6.95
CA THR A 153 -6.83 14.65 -5.77
C THR A 153 -5.48 14.64 -5.06
N ARG A 154 -4.58 13.72 -5.42
CA ARG A 154 -3.23 13.65 -4.81
C ARG A 154 -2.14 13.79 -5.86
N ILE A 155 -1.99 12.81 -6.75
CA ILE A 155 -0.86 12.78 -7.70
C ILE A 155 -0.95 13.97 -8.66
N SER A 156 -2.07 14.12 -9.37
CA SER A 156 -2.27 15.25 -10.31
C SER A 156 -2.20 16.60 -9.61
N ALA A 157 -2.75 16.70 -8.39
CA ALA A 157 -2.65 17.92 -7.59
C ALA A 157 -1.20 18.29 -7.27
N GLN A 158 -0.34 17.32 -6.92
CA GLN A 158 1.09 17.56 -6.70
C GLN A 158 1.85 17.85 -8.00
N ILE A 159 1.54 17.16 -9.10
CA ILE A 159 2.09 17.43 -10.43
C ILE A 159 1.87 18.88 -10.82
N ILE A 160 0.64 19.38 -10.68
CA ILE A 160 0.30 20.76 -11.04
C ILE A 160 0.90 21.76 -10.04
N ALA A 161 0.67 21.57 -8.73
CA ALA A 161 1.04 22.55 -7.72
C ALA A 161 2.55 22.68 -7.52
N ARG A 162 3.32 21.61 -7.78
CA ARG A 162 4.77 21.57 -7.56
C ARG A 162 5.57 21.32 -8.84
N ASN A 163 4.92 21.42 -10.01
CA ASN A 163 5.52 21.15 -11.31
C ASN A 163 6.29 19.81 -11.36
N GLN A 164 5.74 18.78 -10.70
CA GLN A 164 6.35 17.45 -10.66
C GLN A 164 6.07 16.70 -11.96
N ARG A 165 6.93 15.73 -12.30
CA ARG A 165 6.75 14.88 -13.48
C ARG A 165 6.79 13.41 -13.11
N VAL A 166 5.71 12.70 -13.39
CA VAL A 166 5.57 11.24 -13.25
C VAL A 166 5.30 10.68 -14.64
N ASP A 167 6.16 9.80 -15.13
CA ASP A 167 6.05 9.20 -16.47
C ASP A 167 5.18 7.95 -16.46
N GLY A 168 5.01 7.30 -15.30
CA GLY A 168 4.19 6.10 -15.18
C GLY A 168 3.51 5.98 -13.81
N LEU A 169 2.31 5.44 -13.81
CA LEU A 169 1.59 5.04 -12.61
C LEU A 169 1.12 3.60 -12.75
N VAL A 170 1.61 2.73 -11.85
CA VAL A 170 1.13 1.35 -11.74
C VAL A 170 0.24 1.26 -10.51
N ILE A 171 -0.99 0.78 -10.69
CA ILE A 171 -1.93 0.52 -9.59
C ILE A 171 -2.12 -0.98 -9.47
N TRP A 172 -1.68 -1.52 -8.35
CA TRP A 172 -1.83 -2.94 -8.04
C TRP A 172 -2.51 -3.12 -6.69
N ASP A 173 -3.58 -3.91 -6.72
CA ASP A 173 -4.33 -4.30 -5.54
C ASP A 173 -3.96 -5.74 -5.17
N MET A 174 -3.13 -5.88 -4.13
CA MET A 174 -2.61 -7.18 -3.68
C MET A 174 -3.67 -8.04 -2.98
N VAL A 175 -4.85 -7.49 -2.69
CA VAL A 175 -5.95 -8.25 -2.07
C VAL A 175 -6.87 -8.85 -3.14
N CYS A 176 -6.79 -8.38 -4.38
CA CYS A 176 -7.60 -8.89 -5.48
C CYS A 176 -7.35 -10.40 -5.70
N GLY A 177 -8.42 -11.20 -5.74
CA GLY A 177 -8.34 -12.65 -5.88
C GLY A 177 -8.11 -13.41 -4.57
N THR A 178 -8.19 -12.74 -3.42
CA THR A 178 -8.13 -13.36 -2.09
C THR A 178 -9.52 -13.44 -1.44
N ILE A 179 -9.62 -14.09 -0.29
CA ILE A 179 -10.86 -14.11 0.54
C ILE A 179 -11.31 -12.68 0.89
N GLY A 180 -10.39 -11.73 1.03
CA GLY A 180 -10.73 -10.34 1.34
C GLY A 180 -11.29 -9.54 0.15
N ARG A 181 -11.14 -10.03 -1.09
CA ARG A 181 -11.68 -9.41 -2.30
C ARG A 181 -11.68 -10.39 -3.47
N ALA A 182 -12.84 -10.90 -3.83
CA ALA A 182 -13.00 -11.74 -5.02
C ALA A 182 -12.57 -11.00 -6.29
N CYS A 183 -11.87 -11.69 -7.20
CA CYS A 183 -11.45 -11.11 -8.47
C CYS A 183 -12.59 -11.19 -9.48
N PRO A 184 -13.11 -10.05 -10.00
CA PRO A 184 -14.20 -10.06 -10.97
C PRO A 184 -13.81 -10.63 -12.34
N LYS A 185 -12.52 -10.88 -12.58
CA LYS A 185 -12.02 -11.53 -13.81
C LYS A 185 -12.02 -13.06 -13.71
N LEU A 186 -12.25 -13.61 -12.52
CA LEU A 186 -12.30 -15.04 -12.25
C LEU A 186 -13.74 -15.53 -12.00
N LEU A 187 -14.72 -14.64 -12.20
CA LEU A 187 -16.15 -14.90 -12.11
C LEU A 187 -16.74 -15.12 -13.50
#